data_AF-A0A4C1W7A0-F1
#
_entry.id   AF-A0A4C1W7A0-F1
#
_cell.length_a   1.000
_cell.length_b   1.000
_cell.length_c   1.000
_cell.angle_alpha   90.00
_cell.angle_beta   90.00
_cell.angle_gamma   90.00
#
_symmetry.space_group_name_H-M   'P 1'
#
loop_
_entity.id
_entity.type
_entity.pdbx_description
1 polymer ?
#
loop_
_entity_poly.entity_id
_entity_poly.type
_entity_poly.pdbx_seq_one_letter_code
_entity_poly.pdbx_strand_id
1 'polypeptide(L)'
;MVIGVLQMYAGALLATAARLAWDPSTYSWFRWLCAAQYRACAAYVLAAGIWLALLTALAAHAVHPRRVRALRLVRHILQTFL
;
A
#
# COMPACT_ATOMS: atom_id res chain seq x y z
N MET A 1 14.45 1.73 1.31
CA MET A 1 13.97 2.96 0.64
C MET A 1 12.73 2.70 -0.22
N VAL A 2 12.77 1.75 -1.17
CA VAL A 2 11.67 1.48 -2.12
C VAL A 2 10.32 1.11 -1.47
N ILE A 3 10.31 0.26 -0.43
CA ILE A 3 9.06 -0.16 0.25
C ILE A 3 8.31 1.04 0.87
N GLY A 4 9.04 1.99 1.46
CA GLY A 4 8.44 3.19 2.05
C GLY A 4 7.81 4.12 1.00
N VAL A 5 8.46 4.25 -0.17
CA VAL A 5 7.92 5.02 -1.29
C VAL A 5 6.62 4.39 -1.82
N LEU A 6 6.59 3.07 -1.98
CA LEU A 6 5.37 2.34 -2.38
C LEU A 6 4.24 2.50 -1.36
N GLN A 7 4.53 2.49 -0.06
CA GLN A 7 3.53 2.75 0.98
C GLN A 7 2.94 4.16 0.90
N MET A 8 3.77 5.16 0.59
CA MET A 8 3.31 6.54 0.40
C MET A 8 2.35 6.64 -0.81
N TYR A 9 2.67 5.98 -1.93
CA TYR A 9 1.77 5.90 -3.09
C TYR A 9 0.47 5.14 -2.80
N ALA A 10 0.53 4.05 -2.04
CA ALA A 10 -0.65 3.32 -1.60
C ALA A 10 -1.60 4.23 -0.79
N GLY A 11 -1.04 5.00 0.14
CA GLY A 11 -1.80 5.99 0.92
C GLY A 11 -2.43 7.07 0.06
N ALA A 12 -1.69 7.61 -0.92
CA ALA A 12 -2.21 8.61 -1.85
C ALA A 12 -3.39 8.09 -2.70
N LEU A 13 -3.32 6.84 -3.17
CA LEU A 13 -4.42 6.20 -3.91
C LEU A 13 -5.65 6.01 -3.02
N LEU A 14 -5.48 5.54 -1.78
CA LEU A 14 -6.59 5.37 -0.83
C LEU A 14 -7.23 6.72 -0.45
N ALA A 15 -6.43 7.76 -0.23
CA ALA A 15 -6.94 9.11 0.03
C ALA A 15 -7.71 9.66 -1.18
N THR A 16 -7.23 9.39 -2.40
CA THR A 16 -7.91 9.79 -3.63
C THR A 16 -9.25 9.05 -3.79
N ALA A 17 -9.29 7.76 -3.50
CA ALA A 17 -10.53 6.98 -3.49
C ALA A 17 -11.54 7.50 -2.46
N ALA A 18 -11.08 7.82 -1.24
CA ALA A 18 -11.93 8.39 -0.20
C ALA A 18 -12.50 9.76 -0.61
N ARG A 19 -11.68 10.62 -1.23
CA ARG A 19 -12.13 11.91 -1.75
C ARG A 19 -13.19 11.75 -2.83
N LEU A 20 -12.99 10.82 -3.78
CA LEU A 20 -13.97 10.51 -4.82
C LEU A 20 -15.31 10.01 -4.25
N ALA A 21 -15.31 9.38 -3.08
CA ALA A 21 -16.52 8.94 -2.40
C ALA A 21 -17.25 10.06 -1.64
N TRP A 22 -16.51 10.95 -0.96
CA TRP A 22 -17.09 11.99 -0.09
C TRP A 22 -17.38 13.32 -0.78
N ASP A 23 -16.50 13.80 -1.66
CA ASP A 23 -16.67 15.07 -2.35
C ASP A 23 -16.36 14.95 -3.86
N PRO A 24 -17.38 14.68 -4.70
CA PRO A 24 -17.23 14.53 -6.14
C PRO A 24 -17.18 15.87 -6.88
N SER A 25 -17.07 17.02 -6.19
CA SER A 25 -17.08 18.35 -6.81
C SER A 25 -16.09 18.51 -7.96
N THR A 26 -14.95 17.81 -7.88
CA THR A 26 -13.88 17.82 -8.90
C THR A 26 -14.26 17.11 -10.21
N TYR A 27 -15.17 16.12 -10.16
CA TYR A 27 -15.58 15.32 -11.34
C TYR A 27 -17.12 15.22 -11.46
N SER A 28 -17.81 16.27 -11.04
CA SER A 28 -19.28 16.32 -10.99
C SER A 28 -19.92 16.11 -12.37
N TRP A 29 -19.35 16.72 -13.42
CA TRP A 29 -19.78 16.54 -14.82
C TRP A 29 -19.69 15.07 -15.27
N PHE A 30 -18.59 14.38 -14.94
CA PHE A 30 -18.37 12.99 -15.34
C PHE A 30 -19.32 12.02 -14.61
N ARG A 31 -19.61 12.31 -13.33
CA ARG A 31 -20.63 11.57 -12.57
C ARG A 31 -22.02 11.70 -13.18
N TRP A 32 -22.35 12.88 -13.72
CA TRP A 32 -23.66 13.14 -14.33
C TRP A 32 -23.82 12.50 -15.71
N LEU A 33 -22.81 12.58 -16.58
CA LEU A 33 -22.88 11.95 -17.91
C LEU A 33 -22.69 10.42 -17.86
N CYS A 34 -21.85 9.94 -16.96
CA CYS A 34 -21.29 8.59 -16.98
C CYS A 34 -21.18 8.00 -15.55
N ALA A 35 -22.30 7.97 -14.82
CA ALA A 35 -22.32 7.54 -13.42
C ALA A 35 -21.71 6.14 -13.17
N ALA A 36 -21.98 5.20 -14.08
CA ALA A 36 -21.45 3.83 -13.98
C ALA A 36 -19.92 3.79 -14.17
N GLN A 37 -19.38 4.50 -15.18
CA GLN A 37 -17.93 4.57 -15.38
C GLN A 37 -17.24 5.30 -14.22
N TYR A 38 -17.84 6.35 -13.66
CA TYR A 38 -17.31 7.02 -12.48
C TYR A 38 -17.17 6.08 -11.28
N ARG A 39 -18.21 5.30 -10.98
CA ARG A 39 -18.17 4.32 -9.88
C ARG A 39 -17.15 3.22 -10.13
N ALA A 40 -17.01 2.76 -11.38
CA ALA A 40 -16.00 1.78 -11.76
C ALA A 40 -14.59 2.33 -11.55
N CYS A 41 -14.30 3.55 -12.02
CA CYS A 41 -12.99 4.18 -11.81
C CYS A 41 -12.68 4.38 -10.33
N ALA A 42 -13.65 4.86 -9.53
CA ALA A 42 -13.46 5.03 -8.09
C ALA A 42 -13.17 3.68 -7.39
N ALA A 43 -13.88 2.61 -7.77
CA ALA A 43 -13.62 1.27 -7.26
C ALA A 43 -12.23 0.75 -7.68
N TYR A 44 -11.80 1.02 -8.91
CA TYR A 44 -10.46 0.66 -9.41
C TYR A 44 -9.35 1.36 -8.63
N VAL A 45 -9.48 2.66 -8.34
CA VAL A 45 -8.49 3.41 -7.55
C VAL A 45 -8.39 2.84 -6.13
N LEU A 46 -9.52 2.50 -5.53
CA LEU A 46 -9.56 1.86 -4.22
C LEU A 46 -8.90 0.47 -4.25
N ALA A 47 -9.25 -0.37 -5.22
CA ALA A 47 -8.68 -1.69 -5.40
C ALA A 47 -7.15 -1.63 -5.65
N ALA A 48 -6.69 -0.69 -6.47
CA ALA A 48 -5.26 -0.47 -6.71
C ALA A 48 -4.51 -0.03 -5.45
N GLY A 49 -5.10 0.86 -4.65
CA GLY A 49 -4.54 1.29 -3.37
C GLY A 49 -4.42 0.14 -2.36
N ILE A 50 -5.47 -0.68 -2.21
CA ILE A 50 -5.45 -1.87 -1.35
C ILE A 50 -4.43 -2.88 -1.84
N TRP A 51 -4.39 -3.13 -3.14
CA TRP A 51 -3.44 -4.07 -3.75
C TRP A 51 -2.00 -3.66 -3.49
N LEU A 52 -1.67 -2.37 -3.68
CA LEU A 52 -0.33 -1.85 -3.38
C LEU A 52 0.00 -1.99 -1.89
N ALA A 53 -0.95 -1.66 -1.00
CA ALA A 53 -0.76 -1.80 0.44
C ALA A 53 -0.48 -3.27 0.83
N LEU A 54 -1.22 -4.22 0.25
CA LEU A 54 -1.03 -5.65 0.50
C LEU A 54 0.36 -6.12 0.02
N LEU A 55 0.77 -5.72 -1.20
CA LEU A 55 2.09 -6.06 -1.73
C LEU A 55 3.22 -5.49 -0.86
N THR A 56 3.09 -4.25 -0.38
CA THR A 56 4.09 -3.68 0.54
C THR A 56 4.14 -4.40 1.88
N ALA A 57 2.99 -4.81 2.41
CA ALA A 57 2.92 -5.59 3.64
C ALA A 57 3.59 -6.97 3.48
N LEU A 58 3.34 -7.65 2.36
CA LEU A 58 3.99 -8.93 2.02
C LEU A 58 5.50 -8.76 1.84
N ALA A 59 5.95 -7.72 1.14
CA ALA A 59 7.37 -7.43 0.96
C ALA A 59 8.06 -7.14 2.30
N ALA A 60 7.43 -6.36 3.18
CA ALA A 60 7.94 -6.11 4.53
C ALA A 60 8.03 -7.41 5.34
N HIS A 61 6.99 -8.25 5.28
CA HIS A 61 6.98 -9.57 5.93
C HIS A 61 8.03 -10.52 5.38
N ALA A 62 8.42 -10.44 4.11
CA ALA A 62 9.50 -11.26 3.54
C ALA A 62 10.90 -10.82 4.02
N VAL A 63 11.08 -9.53 4.31
CA VAL A 63 12.36 -8.96 4.77
C VAL A 63 12.59 -9.21 6.26
N HIS A 64 11.54 -9.18 7.08
CA HIS A 64 11.62 -9.40 8.53
C HIS A 64 12.27 -10.74 8.97
N PRO A 65 11.86 -11.94 8.47
CA PRO A 65 12.38 -13.21 8.93
C PRO A 65 13.85 -13.41 8.56
N ARG A 66 14.32 -12.80 7.46
CA ARG A 66 15.74 -12.80 7.09
C ARG A 66 16.57 -12.00 8.09
N ARG A 67 16.07 -10.84 8.51
CA ARG A 67 16.74 -9.98 9.50
C ARG A 67 16.76 -10.64 10.89
N VAL A 68 15.67 -11.26 11.32
CA VAL A 68 15.60 -11.98 12.61
C VAL A 68 16.46 -13.25 12.60
N ARG A 69 16.57 -13.97 11.48
CA ARG A 69 17.51 -15.11 11.35
C ARG A 69 18.96 -14.65 11.38
N ALA A 70 19.31 -13.60 10.65
CA ALA A 70 20.67 -13.03 10.67
C ALA A 70 21.06 -12.54 12.08
N LEU A 71 20.18 -11.82 12.77
CA LEU A 71 20.43 -11.37 14.16
C LEU A 71 20.56 -12.54 15.13
N ARG A 72 19.77 -13.62 14.96
CA ARG A 72 19.92 -14.84 15.76
C ARG A 72 21.24 -15.55 15.51
N LEU A 73 21.67 -15.65 14.26
CA LEU A 73 22.97 -16.24 13.90
C LEU A 73 24.14 -15.42 14.47
N VAL A 74 24.11 -14.10 14.33
CA VAL A 74 25.12 -13.20 14.91
C VAL A 74 25.16 -13.34 16.43
N ARG A 75 24.00 -13.38 17.09
CA ARG A 75 23.91 -13.61 18.55
C ARG A 75 24.48 -14.97 18.95
N HIS A 76 24.17 -16.02 18.20
CA HIS A 76 24.66 -17.37 18.50
C HIS A 76 26.18 -17.48 18.34
N ILE A 77 26.72 -16.90 17.26
CA ILE A 77 28.17 -16.81 17.03
C ILE A 77 28.83 -16.05 18.19
N LEU A 78 28.31 -14.87 18.55
CA LEU A 78 28.85 -14.07 19.65
C LEU A 78 28.85 -14.83 20.99
N GLN A 79 27.82 -15.62 21.28
CA GLN A 79 27.75 -16.48 22.48
C GLN A 79 28.70 -17.68 22.45
N THR A 80 29.19 -18.09 21.28
CA THR A 80 30.12 -19.22 21.15
C THR A 80 31.58 -18.79 21.34
N PHE A 81 31.86 -17.50 21.13
CA PHE A 81 33.20 -16.91 21.20
C PHE A 81 33.53 -16.21 22.53
N LEU A 82 32.59 -16.19 23.48
CA LEU A 82 32.67 -15.49 24.77
C LEU A 82 32.46 -16.49 25.90
#